data_AF-A8DV60-F1
#
_entry.id   AF-A8DV60-F1
#
_cell.length_a   1.000
_cell.length_b   1.000
_cell.length_c   1.000
_cell.angle_alpha   90.00
_cell.angle_beta   90.00
_cell.angle_gamma   90.00
#
_symmetry.space_group_name_H-M   'P 1'
#
loop_
_entity.id
_entity.type
_entity.pdbx_description
1 polymer ?
#
loop_
_entity_poly.entity_id
_entity_poly.type
_entity_poly.pdbx_seq_one_letter_code
_entity_poly.pdbx_strand_id
1 'polypeptide(L)'
;AQDRNQYFQVDLRGVVNITRILTQGGMIDGEEAYIEAFRIQFSDDGVWWTYSMDTRQGGAKVFEGNRDANSLKLTAFDPGVTSSHVRLRPVRWYRQIALRVQVYGCRASTSTDLGR
;
A
#
# COMPACT_ATOMS: atom_id res chain seq x y z
N ALA A 1 13.59 -4.77 -20.80
CA ALA A 1 13.87 -4.51 -19.36
C ALA A 1 12.55 -4.18 -18.67
N GLN A 2 12.31 -4.67 -17.45
CA GLN A 2 11.07 -4.38 -16.70
C GLN A 2 11.17 -2.99 -16.04
N ASP A 3 10.11 -2.20 -16.11
CA ASP A 3 10.05 -0.86 -15.52
C ASP A 3 10.01 -0.93 -13.98
N ARG A 4 10.93 -0.23 -13.33
CA ARG A 4 11.06 -0.17 -11.86
C ARG A 4 10.27 0.96 -11.22
N ASN A 5 9.60 1.80 -12.02
CA ASN A 5 8.82 2.95 -11.55
C ASN A 5 7.30 2.68 -11.50
N GLN A 6 6.91 1.42 -11.66
CA GLN A 6 5.52 0.96 -11.59
C GLN A 6 4.89 1.23 -10.22
N TYR A 7 3.57 1.43 -10.20
CA TYR A 7 2.79 1.59 -8.98
C TYR A 7 1.37 1.07 -9.16
N PHE A 8 0.78 0.60 -8.06
CA PHE A 8 -0.66 0.37 -7.94
C PHE A 8 -1.25 1.45 -7.04
N GLN A 9 -2.25 2.20 -7.51
CA GLN A 9 -2.87 3.30 -6.78
C GLN A 9 -4.32 2.97 -6.44
N VAL A 10 -4.74 3.36 -5.23
CA VAL A 10 -6.13 3.31 -4.78
C VAL A 10 -6.57 4.71 -4.36
N ASP A 11 -7.68 5.18 -4.94
CA ASP A 11 -8.48 6.30 -4.43
C ASP A 11 -9.53 5.72 -3.47
N LEU A 12 -9.46 6.12 -2.20
CA LEU A 12 -10.32 5.62 -1.12
C LEU A 12 -11.68 6.33 -1.06
N ARG A 13 -11.95 7.28 -1.97
CA ARG A 13 -13.19 8.05 -2.09
C ARG A 13 -13.54 8.84 -0.84
N GLY A 14 -12.54 9.19 -0.03
CA GLY A 14 -12.68 9.93 1.21
C GLY A 14 -11.47 9.77 2.11
N VAL A 15 -11.42 10.54 3.20
CA VAL A 15 -10.33 10.47 4.18
C VAL A 15 -10.52 9.23 5.07
N VAL A 16 -9.54 8.33 5.05
CA VAL A 16 -9.57 7.06 5.79
C VAL A 16 -8.34 6.98 6.69
N ASN A 17 -8.53 6.57 7.95
CA ASN A 17 -7.45 6.13 8.81
C ASN A 17 -7.10 4.68 8.47
N ILE A 18 -6.08 4.49 7.65
CA ILE A 18 -5.61 3.20 7.13
C ILE A 18 -4.80 2.51 8.22
N THR A 19 -5.23 1.30 8.61
CA THR A 19 -4.58 0.53 9.68
C THR A 19 -3.84 -0.69 9.16
N ARG A 20 -4.29 -1.26 8.06
CA ARG A 20 -3.72 -2.49 7.49
C ARG A 20 -3.84 -2.53 5.97
N ILE A 21 -2.84 -3.13 5.34
CA ILE A 21 -2.88 -3.52 3.92
C ILE A 21 -2.53 -5.00 3.83
N LEU A 22 -3.41 -5.79 3.21
CA LEU A 22 -3.14 -7.16 2.82
C LEU A 22 -2.70 -7.21 1.36
N THR A 23 -1.65 -7.97 1.08
CA THR A 23 -1.20 -8.27 -0.29
C THR A 23 -1.19 -9.77 -0.54
N GLN A 24 -1.45 -10.16 -1.78
CA GLN A 24 -1.34 -11.54 -2.26
C GLN A 24 -0.76 -11.51 -3.68
N GLY A 25 -0.01 -12.55 -4.06
CA GLY A 25 0.47 -12.73 -5.43
C GLY A 25 -0.62 -13.23 -6.38
N GLY A 26 -0.21 -13.88 -7.48
CA GLY A 26 -1.12 -14.56 -8.39
C GLY A 26 -0.39 -15.42 -9.43
N MET A 27 -1.14 -15.93 -10.39
CA MET A 27 -0.61 -16.64 -11.56
C MET A 27 -0.64 -15.71 -12.77
N ILE A 28 0.48 -15.59 -13.49
CA ILE A 28 0.54 -14.93 -14.79
C ILE A 28 1.14 -15.93 -15.79
N ASP A 29 0.45 -16.17 -16.90
CA ASP A 29 0.86 -17.12 -17.95
C ASP A 29 1.16 -18.54 -17.42
N GLY A 30 0.42 -18.99 -16.42
CA GLY A 30 0.58 -20.32 -15.80
C GLY A 30 1.70 -20.40 -14.76
N GLU A 31 2.40 -19.30 -14.49
CA GLU A 31 3.53 -19.24 -13.56
C GLU A 31 3.23 -18.35 -12.35
N GLU A 32 3.73 -18.73 -11.17
CA GLU A 32 3.60 -17.90 -9.98
C GLU A 32 4.33 -16.56 -10.15
N ALA A 33 3.67 -15.47 -9.75
CA ALA A 33 4.22 -14.13 -9.74
C ALA A 33 3.74 -13.38 -8.49
N TYR A 34 4.61 -12.53 -7.92
CA TYR A 34 4.30 -11.77 -6.72
C TYR A 34 5.34 -10.70 -6.43
N ILE A 35 4.93 -9.64 -5.72
CA ILE A 35 5.87 -8.66 -5.16
C ILE A 35 6.53 -9.21 -3.89
N GLU A 36 7.85 -9.12 -3.80
CA GLU A 36 8.65 -9.57 -2.66
C GLU A 36 8.99 -8.43 -1.70
N ALA A 37 9.07 -7.21 -2.21
CA ALA A 37 9.28 -6.00 -1.42
C ALA A 37 8.68 -4.79 -2.13
N PHE A 38 8.18 -3.83 -1.35
CA PHE A 38 7.54 -2.63 -1.88
C PHE A 38 7.70 -1.44 -0.94
N ARG A 39 7.51 -0.24 -1.49
CA ARG A 39 7.34 1.01 -0.72
C ARG A 39 5.89 1.44 -0.79
N ILE A 40 5.47 2.23 0.19
CA ILE A 40 4.11 2.79 0.25
C ILE A 40 4.20 4.31 0.19
N GLN A 41 3.35 4.92 -0.63
CA GLN A 41 3.12 6.36 -0.61
C GLN A 41 1.67 6.67 -0.28
N PHE A 42 1.46 7.80 0.38
CA PHE A 42 0.16 8.34 0.73
C PHE A 42 -0.01 9.73 0.12
N SER A 43 -1.25 10.14 -0.10
CA SER A 43 -1.58 11.45 -0.67
C SER A 43 -3.00 11.85 -0.30
N ASP A 44 -3.19 13.14 -0.03
CA ASP A 44 -4.51 13.69 0.31
C ASP A 44 -5.26 14.25 -0.92
N ASP A 45 -4.55 14.45 -2.04
CA ASP A 45 -5.08 15.05 -3.27
C ASP A 45 -4.86 14.20 -4.53
N GLY A 46 -4.10 13.10 -4.44
CA GLY A 46 -3.72 12.26 -5.56
C GLY A 46 -2.61 12.84 -6.44
N VAL A 47 -2.12 14.05 -6.14
CA VAL A 47 -1.11 14.79 -6.92
C VAL A 47 0.24 14.76 -6.21
N TRP A 48 0.27 15.13 -4.93
CA TRP A 48 1.48 15.17 -4.11
C TRP A 48 1.57 13.94 -3.21
N TRP A 49 2.69 13.24 -3.27
CA TRP A 49 2.85 11.92 -2.64
C TRP A 49 4.02 11.90 -1.68
N THR A 50 3.76 11.38 -0.47
CA THR A 50 4.78 11.23 0.58
C THR A 50 5.00 9.74 0.85
N TYR A 51 6.26 9.33 0.97
CA TYR A 51 6.59 7.96 1.35
C TYR A 51 6.30 7.71 2.83
N SER A 52 5.87 6.47 3.14
CA SER A 52 6.00 5.96 4.50
C SER A 52 7.49 5.89 4.86
N MET A 53 7.88 6.52 5.96
CA MET A 53 9.28 6.64 6.36
C MET A 53 9.65 5.61 7.43
N ASP A 54 10.88 5.12 7.35
CA ASP A 54 11.53 4.39 8.44
C ASP A 54 12.12 5.42 9.39
N THR A 55 11.50 5.58 10.57
CA THR A 55 11.90 6.55 11.59
C THR A 55 13.28 6.27 12.20
N ARG A 56 13.82 5.06 12.04
CA ARG A 56 15.15 4.68 12.54
C ARG A 56 16.24 4.95 11.51
N GLN A 57 15.96 4.74 10.23
CA GLN A 57 16.95 4.82 9.15
C GLN A 57 16.89 6.13 8.35
N GLY A 58 15.84 6.95 8.52
CA GLY A 58 15.73 8.27 7.89
C GLY A 58 15.39 8.25 6.40
N GLY A 59 14.80 7.17 5.89
CA GLY A 59 14.47 7.00 4.47
C GLY A 59 13.11 6.36 4.23
N ALA A 60 12.71 6.23 2.96
CA ALA A 60 11.46 5.56 2.60
C ALA A 60 11.50 4.07 3.02
N LYS A 61 10.56 3.67 3.86
CA LYS A 61 10.46 2.32 4.41
C LYS A 61 10.19 1.31 3.29
N VAL A 62 11.00 0.25 3.26
CA VAL A 62 10.78 -0.91 2.40
C VAL A 62 10.05 -1.97 3.22
N PHE A 63 8.85 -2.32 2.79
CA PHE A 63 8.02 -3.35 3.38
C PHE A 63 8.32 -4.70 2.71
N GLU A 64 8.35 -5.76 3.51
CA GLU A 64 8.37 -7.12 2.97
C GLU A 64 7.01 -7.45 2.34
N GLY A 65 7.05 -8.02 1.14
CA GLY A 65 5.90 -8.50 0.40
C GLY A 65 5.62 -9.99 0.62
N ASN A 66 5.05 -10.59 -0.41
CA ASN A 66 4.67 -11.99 -0.46
C ASN A 66 5.88 -12.90 -0.67
N ARG A 67 5.71 -14.19 -0.37
CA ARG A 67 6.74 -15.24 -0.54
C ARG A 67 6.31 -16.33 -1.54
N ASP A 68 5.06 -16.26 -2.00
CA ASP A 68 4.44 -17.16 -2.97
C ASP A 68 3.19 -16.46 -3.56
N ALA A 69 2.52 -17.12 -4.50
CA ALA A 69 1.37 -16.57 -5.21
C ALA A 69 0.06 -16.50 -4.38
N ASN A 70 -0.05 -17.24 -3.27
CA ASN A 70 -1.32 -17.56 -2.63
C ASN A 70 -1.41 -17.16 -1.15
N SER A 71 -0.30 -17.03 -0.44
CA SER A 71 -0.26 -16.64 0.96
C SER A 71 -0.53 -15.15 1.10
N LEU A 72 -1.38 -14.78 2.07
CA LEU A 72 -1.63 -13.39 2.42
C LEU A 72 -0.43 -12.83 3.20
N LYS A 73 0.01 -11.62 2.85
CA LYS A 73 0.97 -10.84 3.63
C LYS A 73 0.28 -9.61 4.21
N LEU A 74 0.34 -9.48 5.53
CA LEU A 74 -0.16 -8.33 6.26
C LEU A 74 0.93 -7.29 6.51
N THR A 75 0.64 -6.05 6.14
CA THR A 75 1.35 -4.85 6.58
C THR A 75 0.44 -4.05 7.50
N ALA A 76 0.82 -3.93 8.78
CA ALA A 76 0.08 -3.14 9.76
C ALA A 76 0.76 -1.78 10.01
N PHE A 77 -0.04 -0.77 10.30
CA PHE A 77 0.38 0.56 10.70
C PHE A 77 -0.08 0.82 12.13
N ASP A 78 0.87 1.10 13.01
CA ASP A 78 0.62 1.51 14.39
C ASP A 78 1.56 2.67 14.76
N PRO A 79 1.04 3.90 14.92
CA PRO A 79 -0.36 4.29 14.70
C PRO A 79 -0.78 4.18 13.23
N GLY A 80 -2.10 4.19 12.97
CA GLY A 80 -2.66 4.22 11.62
C GLY A 80 -2.28 5.47 10.82
N VAL A 81 -2.46 5.42 9.50
CA VAL A 81 -2.13 6.53 8.59
C VAL A 81 -3.41 7.09 7.97
N THR A 82 -3.71 8.36 8.25
CA THR A 82 -4.83 9.07 7.63
C THR A 82 -4.46 9.52 6.23
N SER A 83 -5.21 9.11 5.21
CA SER A 83 -5.03 9.57 3.83
C SER A 83 -6.26 9.31 2.96
N SER A 84 -6.37 9.98 1.81
CA SER A 84 -7.42 9.72 0.81
C SER A 84 -6.94 8.81 -0.32
N HIS A 85 -5.62 8.67 -0.51
CA HIS A 85 -5.03 7.81 -1.52
C HIS A 85 -3.86 7.01 -0.98
N VAL A 86 -3.64 5.83 -1.56
CA VAL A 86 -2.46 5.00 -1.27
C VAL A 86 -1.87 4.44 -2.55
N ARG A 87 -0.54 4.39 -2.62
CA ARG A 87 0.23 3.75 -3.69
C ARG A 87 1.14 2.67 -3.12
N LEU A 88 1.10 1.49 -3.72
CA LEU A 88 2.11 0.45 -3.53
C LEU A 88 3.08 0.50 -4.71
N ARG A 89 4.38 0.65 -4.41
CA ARG A 89 5.47 0.71 -5.40
C ARG A 89 6.37 -0.51 -5.25
N PRO A 90 6.29 -1.50 -6.15
CA PRO A 90 7.17 -2.67 -6.12
C PRO A 90 8.64 -2.25 -6.20
N VAL A 91 9.47 -2.82 -5.34
CA VAL A 91 10.94 -2.65 -5.34
C VAL A 91 11.62 -3.93 -5.81
N ARG A 92 11.04 -5.08 -5.47
CA ARG A 92 11.51 -6.42 -5.86
C ARG A 92 10.31 -7.34 -6.03
N TRP A 93 10.39 -8.25 -7.00
CA TRP A 93 9.32 -9.20 -7.34
C TRP A 93 9.90 -10.50 -7.89
N TYR A 94 9.13 -11.56 -7.75
CA TYR A 94 9.43 -12.87 -8.32
C TYR A 94 8.76 -12.98 -9.70
N ARG A 95 9.58 -13.18 -10.75
CA ARG A 95 9.23 -13.28 -12.17
C ARG A 95 8.53 -12.03 -12.75
N GLN A 96 7.30 -11.75 -12.34
CA GLN A 96 6.50 -10.61 -12.78
C GLN A 96 5.88 -9.86 -11.60
N ILE A 97 5.48 -8.61 -11.81
CA ILE A 97 4.74 -7.83 -10.81
C ILE A 97 3.28 -8.29 -10.83
N ALA A 98 2.90 -9.11 -9.86
CA ALA A 98 1.51 -9.49 -9.61
C ALA A 98 1.10 -9.10 -8.19
N LEU A 99 -0.13 -8.60 -8.07
CA LEU A 99 -0.63 -8.06 -6.81
C LEU A 99 -2.17 -8.11 -6.76
N ARG A 100 -2.69 -8.72 -5.70
CA ARG A 100 -4.06 -8.51 -5.19
C ARG A 100 -3.95 -7.77 -3.87
N VAL A 101 -4.76 -6.72 -3.68
CA VAL A 101 -4.68 -5.84 -2.51
C VAL A 101 -6.02 -5.70 -1.84
N GLN A 102 -6.02 -5.69 -0.50
CA GLN A 102 -7.12 -5.19 0.31
C GLN A 102 -6.59 -4.14 1.29
N VAL A 103 -7.16 -2.94 1.25
CA VAL A 103 -6.89 -1.86 2.20
C VAL A 103 -7.95 -1.89 3.30
N TYR A 104 -7.53 -1.77 4.56
CA TYR A 104 -8.41 -1.70 5.73
C TYR A 104 -8.18 -0.42 6.50
N GLY A 105 -9.28 0.16 6.99
CA GLY A 105 -9.29 1.36 7.80
C GLY A 105 -10.71 1.75 8.20
N CYS A 106 -10.85 2.90 8.84
CA CYS A 106 -12.14 3.54 9.11
C CYS A 106 -12.17 4.94 8.49
N ARG A 107 -13.33 5.37 8.00
CA ARG A 107 -13.49 6.76 7.54
C ARG A 107 -13.27 7.68 8.72
N ALA A 108 -12.51 8.76 8.53
CA ALA A 108 -12.46 9.82 9.51
C ALA A 108 -13.87 10.38 9.66
N SER A 109 -14.43 10.34 10.87
CA SER A 109 -15.74 10.93 11.13
C SER A 109 -15.65 12.43 10.88
N THR A 110 -16.43 12.93 9.92
CA THR A 110 -16.75 14.35 9.85
C THR A 110 -17.55 14.66 11.10
N SER A 111 -16.90 15.16 12.16
CA SER A 111 -17.64 15.88 13.19
C SER A 111 -18.13 17.16 12.53
N THR A 112 -19.30 17.10 11.91
CA THR A 112 -20.09 18.31 11.77
C THR A 112 -20.58 18.59 13.17
N ASP A 113 -19.83 19.43 13.88
CA ASP A 113 -20.28 20.01 15.14
C ASP A 113 -21.54 20.82 14.82
N LEU A 114 -22.71 20.29 15.18
CA LEU A 114 -23.96 21.01 15.18
C LEU A 114 -24.48 21.08 16.62
N GLY A 115 -24.26 22.26 17.22
CA GLY A 115 -24.88 22.72 18.47
C GLY A 115 -23.87 22.75 19.62
N ARG A 116 -23.39 23.91 20.11
CA ARG A 116 -24.17 25.00 20.74
C ARG A 116 -25.41 24.53 21.49
#